data_AF-A0A6B0X329-F1
#
_entry.id   AF-A0A6B0X329-F1
#
_cell.length_a   1.000
_cell.length_b   1.000
_cell.length_c   1.000
_cell.angle_alpha   90.00
_cell.angle_beta   90.00
_cell.angle_gamma   90.00
#
_symmetry.space_group_name_H-M   'P 1'
#
loop_
_entity.id
_entity.type
_entity.pdbx_description
1 polymer ?
#
loop_
_entity_poly.entity_id
_entity_poly.type
_entity_poly.pdbx_seq_one_letter_code
_entity_poly.pdbx_strand_id
1 'polypeptide(L)'
;MNKLRYLVSAAALTLLASAVSAPGQEDDLRQRFGLQPVPPVPYPENNTYNPARVELGRLLFFDPILSGEKDTACGTCHLPTFGLADGLPLAVGVGGQGLGPG
;
A
#
# COMPACT_ATOMS: atom_id res chain seq x y z
N MET A 1 39.13 45.74 -18.90
CA MET A 1 37.97 45.18 -19.64
C MET A 1 37.73 43.67 -19.45
N ASN A 2 38.46 42.95 -18.58
CA ASN A 2 38.20 41.50 -18.36
C ASN A 2 37.52 41.12 -17.04
N LYS A 3 37.53 41.97 -15.99
CA LYS A 3 36.93 41.62 -14.69
C LYS A 3 35.40 41.49 -14.74
N LEU A 4 34.74 42.26 -15.62
CA LEU A 4 33.28 42.23 -15.79
C LEU A 4 32.79 40.94 -16.47
N ARG A 5 33.61 40.32 -17.34
CA ARG A 5 33.27 39.06 -18.02
C ARG A 5 33.35 37.86 -17.07
N TYR A 6 34.34 37.85 -16.17
CA TYR A 6 34.47 36.81 -15.13
C TYR A 6 33.32 36.84 -14.12
N LEU A 7 32.82 38.03 -13.76
CA LEU A 7 31.69 38.17 -12.83
C LEU A 7 30.36 37.69 -13.44
N VAL A 8 30.13 37.92 -14.73
CA VAL A 8 28.92 37.44 -15.43
C VAL A 8 28.96 35.91 -15.60
N SER A 9 30.12 35.32 -15.87
CA SER A 9 30.27 33.85 -15.96
C SER A 9 30.13 33.14 -14.62
N ALA A 10 30.63 33.71 -13.52
CA ALA A 10 30.45 33.15 -12.19
C ALA A 10 28.99 33.18 -11.74
N ALA A 11 28.27 34.28 -12.03
CA ALA A 11 26.84 34.41 -11.73
C ALA A 11 25.99 33.41 -12.52
N ALA A 12 26.30 33.19 -13.80
CA ALA A 12 25.62 32.19 -14.63
C ALA A 12 25.84 30.76 -14.11
N LEU A 13 27.04 30.43 -13.62
CA LEU A 13 27.34 29.10 -13.09
C LEU A 13 26.69 28.86 -11.71
N THR A 14 26.49 29.90 -10.90
CA THR A 14 25.71 29.80 -9.65
C THR A 14 24.21 29.70 -9.86
N LEU A 15 23.65 30.25 -10.95
CA LEU A 15 22.21 30.16 -11.23
C LEU A 15 21.76 28.79 -11.77
N LEU A 16 22.65 28.03 -12.42
CA LEU A 16 22.33 26.69 -12.95
C LEU A 16 22.31 25.58 -11.88
N ALA A 17 22.84 25.82 -10.69
CA ALA A 17 22.91 24.81 -9.62
C ALA A 17 21.62 24.67 -8.79
N SER A 18 20.62 25.53 -9.00
CA SER A 18 19.41 25.61 -8.15
C SER A 18 18.25 24.72 -8.59
N ALA A 19 18.43 23.87 -9.60
CA ALA A 19 17.36 23.02 -10.14
C ALA A 19 17.48 21.54 -9.70
N VAL A 20 18.09 21.27 -8.54
CA VAL A 20 17.89 19.98 -7.87
C VAL A 20 16.49 20.03 -7.28
N SER A 21 15.52 19.51 -8.03
CA SER A 21 14.16 19.29 -7.55
C SER A 21 14.24 18.58 -6.20
N ALA A 22 13.68 19.21 -5.16
CA ALA A 22 13.45 18.57 -3.89
C ALA A 22 12.71 17.24 -4.14
N PRO A 23 13.03 16.16 -3.39
CA PRO A 23 12.21 14.97 -3.41
C PRO A 23 10.75 15.39 -3.19
N GLY A 24 9.86 14.83 -4.00
CA GLY A 24 8.47 15.24 -4.11
C GLY A 24 7.79 15.37 -2.74
N GLN A 25 6.81 16.26 -2.70
CA GLN A 25 5.94 16.61 -1.58
C GLN A 25 5.10 15.42 -1.06
N GLU A 26 5.75 14.34 -0.63
CA GLU A 26 5.15 13.18 0.04
C GLU A 26 5.14 13.40 1.56
N ASP A 27 6.01 14.27 2.08
CA ASP A 27 6.20 14.54 3.51
C ASP A 27 5.04 15.33 4.17
N ASP A 28 4.12 15.92 3.41
CA ASP A 28 3.03 16.73 4.01
C ASP A 28 1.80 15.91 4.42
N LEU A 29 1.56 14.71 3.86
CA LEU A 29 0.32 13.96 4.19
C LEU A 29 0.31 13.48 5.66
N ARG A 30 1.46 13.05 6.17
CA ARG A 30 1.57 12.59 7.56
C ARG A 30 1.36 13.75 8.54
N GLN A 31 1.93 14.90 8.22
CA GLN A 31 1.81 16.10 9.03
C GLN A 31 0.39 16.69 8.96
N ARG A 32 -0.16 16.82 7.75
CA ARG A 32 -1.50 17.36 7.48
C ARG A 32 -2.61 16.56 8.14
N PHE A 33 -2.50 15.23 8.13
CA PHE A 33 -3.52 14.33 8.72
C PHE A 33 -3.11 13.77 10.07
N GLY A 34 -1.97 14.20 10.64
CA GLY A 34 -1.45 13.70 11.91
C GLY A 34 -1.23 12.18 11.95
N LEU A 35 -0.95 11.56 10.81
CA LEU A 35 -0.86 10.10 10.68
C LEU A 35 0.33 9.57 11.49
N GLN A 36 0.05 8.61 12.35
CA GLN A 36 1.07 7.87 13.09
C GLN A 36 1.49 6.61 12.32
N PRO A 37 2.70 6.08 12.57
CA PRO A 37 3.06 4.74 12.11
C PRO A 37 2.06 3.71 12.61
N VAL A 38 1.74 2.72 11.76
CA VAL A 38 0.93 1.57 12.19
C VAL A 38 1.70 0.83 13.27
N PRO A 39 1.09 0.55 14.45
CA PRO A 39 1.77 -0.19 15.50
C PRO A 39 2.11 -1.62 15.06
N PRO A 40 3.03 -2.31 15.75
CA PRO A 40 3.27 -3.73 15.51
C PRO A 40 1.98 -4.55 15.62
N VAL A 41 1.88 -5.61 14.82
CA VAL A 41 0.73 -6.51 14.87
C VAL A 41 0.64 -7.16 16.27
N PRO A 42 -0.49 -7.02 16.99
CA PRO A 42 -0.66 -7.68 18.27
C PRO A 42 -0.90 -9.18 18.05
N TYR A 43 -0.19 -10.02 18.80
CA TYR A 43 -0.39 -11.47 18.77
C TYR A 43 -0.96 -11.94 20.12
N PRO A 44 -2.10 -12.66 20.13
CA PRO A 44 -2.60 -13.29 21.35
C PRO A 44 -1.59 -14.27 21.94
N GLU A 45 -1.58 -14.42 23.27
CA GLU A 45 -0.65 -15.33 23.97
C GLU A 45 -0.76 -16.78 23.47
N ASN A 46 -1.98 -17.22 23.13
CA ASN A 46 -2.25 -18.54 22.59
C ASN A 46 -2.08 -18.65 21.06
N ASN A 47 -1.69 -17.57 20.38
CA ASN A 47 -1.45 -17.55 18.93
C ASN A 47 -0.35 -16.54 18.57
N THR A 48 0.85 -16.77 19.12
CA THR A 48 2.05 -16.00 18.80
C THR A 48 2.48 -16.19 17.34
N TYR A 49 3.24 -15.22 16.80
CA TYR A 49 3.76 -15.27 15.44
C TYR A 49 4.51 -16.58 15.17
N ASN A 50 4.14 -17.25 14.08
CA ASN A 50 4.81 -18.46 13.60
C ASN A 50 4.78 -18.46 12.06
N PRO A 51 5.93 -18.50 11.38
CA PRO A 51 5.98 -18.40 9.91
C PRO A 51 5.27 -19.57 9.22
N ALA A 52 5.31 -20.79 9.78
CA ALA A 52 4.59 -21.93 9.22
C ALA A 52 3.08 -21.75 9.33
N ARG A 53 2.59 -21.13 10.42
CA ARG A 53 1.16 -20.83 10.57
C ARG A 53 0.72 -19.71 9.63
N VAL A 54 1.57 -18.70 9.42
CA VAL A 54 1.31 -17.64 8.43
C VAL A 54 1.18 -18.23 7.03
N GLU A 55 2.09 -19.13 6.64
CA GLU A 55 2.04 -19.76 5.32
C GLU A 55 0.83 -20.68 5.17
N LEU A 56 0.51 -21.49 6.20
CA LEU A 56 -0.71 -22.29 6.20
C LEU A 56 -1.97 -21.41 6.07
N GLY A 57 -2.03 -20.30 6.81
CA GLY A 57 -3.14 -19.35 6.73
C GLY A 57 -3.25 -18.73 5.34
N ARG A 58 -2.12 -18.38 4.71
CA ARG A 58 -2.08 -17.87 3.34
C ARG A 58 -2.65 -18.89 2.35
N LEU A 59 -2.28 -20.17 2.47
CA LEU A 59 -2.83 -21.24 1.63
C LEU A 59 -4.33 -21.38 1.82
N LEU A 60 -4.80 -21.49 3.07
CA LEU A 60 -6.22 -21.64 3.40
C LEU A 60 -7.06 -20.44 2.97
N PHE A 61 -6.52 -19.22 3.00
CA PHE A 61 -7.22 -18.01 2.57
C PHE A 61 -7.69 -18.10 1.10
N PHE A 62 -6.92 -18.78 0.25
CA PHE A 62 -7.21 -18.95 -1.18
C PHE A 62 -7.77 -20.34 -1.53
N ASP A 63 -7.98 -21.20 -0.53
CA ASP A 63 -8.48 -22.56 -0.73
C ASP A 63 -9.97 -22.63 -0.36
N PRO A 64 -10.87 -23.04 -1.27
CA PRO A 64 -12.29 -23.15 -0.98
C PRO A 64 -12.62 -24.36 -0.08
N ILE A 65 -11.65 -25.21 0.28
CA ILE A 65 -11.85 -26.41 1.12
C ILE A 65 -12.59 -26.14 2.43
N LEU A 66 -12.54 -24.90 2.93
CA LEU A 66 -13.22 -24.48 4.16
C LEU A 66 -14.69 -24.09 3.97
N SER A 67 -15.19 -23.89 2.73
CA SER A 67 -16.62 -23.66 2.50
C SER A 67 -17.39 -24.96 2.42
N GLY A 68 -18.70 -24.91 2.74
CA GLY A 68 -19.56 -26.10 2.73
C GLY A 68 -19.55 -26.82 1.38
N GLU A 69 -19.78 -26.07 0.29
CA GLU A 69 -19.83 -26.59 -1.08
C GLU A 69 -18.46 -26.63 -1.77
N LYS A 70 -17.39 -26.20 -1.08
CA LYS A 70 -16.01 -26.15 -1.60
C LYS A 70 -15.83 -25.35 -2.88
N ASP A 71 -16.61 -24.28 -3.02
CA ASP A 71 -16.64 -23.38 -4.18
C ASP A 71 -16.21 -21.93 -3.86
N THR A 72 -16.03 -21.60 -2.57
CA THR A 72 -15.84 -20.22 -2.10
C THR A 72 -14.68 -20.19 -1.10
N ALA A 73 -13.65 -19.39 -1.38
CA ALA A 73 -12.55 -19.13 -0.44
C ALA A 73 -12.70 -17.73 0.18
N CYS A 74 -11.93 -17.42 1.23
CA CYS A 74 -11.86 -16.05 1.76
C CYS A 74 -11.42 -15.06 0.66
N GLY A 75 -10.44 -15.47 -0.14
CA GLY A 75 -9.91 -14.72 -1.28
C GLY A 75 -10.88 -14.58 -2.46
N THR A 76 -12.04 -15.26 -2.46
CA THR A 76 -13.09 -15.02 -3.46
C THR A 76 -13.65 -13.59 -3.32
N CYS A 77 -13.87 -13.13 -2.08
CA CYS A 77 -14.40 -11.79 -1.79
C CYS A 77 -13.37 -10.81 -1.23
N HIS A 78 -12.26 -11.27 -0.64
CA HIS A 78 -11.24 -10.36 -0.06
C HIS A 78 -10.05 -10.16 -1.00
N LEU A 79 -10.26 -9.41 -2.08
CA LEU A 79 -9.28 -9.25 -3.16
C LEU A 79 -8.32 -8.07 -2.92
N PRO A 80 -6.99 -8.26 -3.08
CA PRO A 80 -6.02 -7.16 -2.93
C PRO A 80 -6.30 -5.95 -3.83
N THR A 81 -6.81 -6.18 -5.05
CA THR A 81 -7.15 -5.13 -6.02
C THR A 81 -8.20 -4.14 -5.51
N PHE A 82 -9.06 -4.57 -4.58
CA PHE A 82 -10.07 -3.73 -3.92
C PHE A 82 -9.77 -3.51 -2.43
N GLY A 83 -8.50 -3.59 -2.03
CA GLY A 83 -8.12 -3.36 -0.63
C GLY A 83 -8.60 -4.46 0.32
N LEU A 84 -8.58 -5.72 -0.14
CA LEU A 84 -9.13 -6.88 0.55
C LEU A 84 -10.66 -6.85 0.71
N ALA A 85 -11.35 -6.34 -0.32
CA ALA A 85 -12.81 -6.40 -0.49
C ALA A 85 -13.16 -6.91 -1.89
N ASP A 86 -14.46 -6.96 -2.22
CA ASP A 86 -14.98 -7.46 -3.51
C ASP A 86 -15.46 -6.32 -4.43
N GLY A 87 -15.42 -5.07 -3.93
CA GLY A 87 -15.86 -3.88 -4.67
C GLY A 87 -17.38 -3.75 -4.78
N LEU A 88 -18.16 -4.59 -4.10
CA LEU A 88 -19.62 -4.53 -4.10
C LEU A 88 -20.14 -3.63 -2.98
N PRO A 89 -21.35 -3.04 -3.12
CA PRO A 89 -21.94 -2.23 -2.06
C PRO A 89 -22.37 -3.05 -0.84
N LEU A 90 -22.67 -4.34 -1.03
CA LEU A 90 -23.09 -5.28 0.01
C LEU A 90 -22.46 -6.66 -0.22
N ALA A 91 -22.15 -7.36 0.87
CA ALA A 91 -21.62 -8.71 0.81
C ALA A 91 -22.65 -9.71 0.28
N VAL A 92 -22.23 -10.60 -0.62
CA VAL A 92 -23.07 -11.61 -1.27
C VAL A 92 -23.03 -12.99 -0.58
N GLY A 93 -22.00 -13.26 0.22
CA GLY A 93 -21.83 -14.53 0.93
C GLY A 93 -21.43 -15.71 0.04
N VAL A 94 -21.51 -16.93 0.58
CA VAL A 94 -21.17 -18.18 -0.11
C VAL A 94 -22.08 -18.39 -1.32
N GLY A 95 -21.51 -18.78 -2.46
CA GLY A 95 -22.23 -18.93 -3.73
C GLY A 95 -22.53 -17.60 -4.44
N GLY A 96 -22.12 -16.47 -3.87
CA GLY A 96 -22.21 -15.16 -4.50
C GLY A 96 -21.33 -15.06 -5.74
N GLN A 97 -21.82 -14.33 -6.76
CA GLN A 97 -21.12 -14.15 -8.03
C GLN A 97 -20.96 -12.67 -8.34
N GLY A 98 -19.83 -12.31 -8.97
CA GLY A 98 -19.53 -10.95 -9.40
C GLY A 98 -18.58 -10.19 -8.47
N LEU A 99 -17.92 -9.17 -9.04
CA LEU A 99 -16.99 -8.23 -8.38
C LEU A 99 -17.35 -6.81 -8.87
N GLY A 100 -17.04 -5.76 -8.09
CA GLY A 100 -17.27 -4.36 -8.51
C GLY A 100 -16.31 -3.90 -9.63
N PRO A 101 -16.68 -2.97 -10.53
CA PRO A 101 -17.58 -1.83 -10.34
C PRO A 101 -18.76 -1.81 -11.33
N GLY A 102 -19.79 -2.61 -11.05
CA GLY A 102 -21.10 -2.59 -11.72
C GLY A 102 -22.17 -1.94 -10.85
#